data_AF-A0A3R7W9Q6-F1
#
_entry.id   AF-A0A3R7W9Q6-F1
#
_cell.length_a   1.000
_cell.length_b   1.000
_cell.length_c   1.000
_cell.angle_alpha   90.00
_cell.angle_beta   90.00
_cell.angle_gamma   90.00
#
_symmetry.space_group_name_H-M   'P 1'
#
loop_
_entity.id
_entity.type
_entity.pdbx_description
1 polymer ?
#
loop_
_entity_poly.entity_id
_entity_poly.type
_entity_poly.pdbx_seq_one_letter_code
_entity_poly.pdbx_strand_id
1 'polypeptide(L)'
;DIIADEEINRSYTRTQLQELGISINELEPDELIRIMEIMERHPELSPKDLSAYLFSVKYGGILISGDGALRTFAEAHQITCHGTLWLLDHLVNRRLLVPPEGANALKRMLKGKRWLPRAECEMRIQVWRRRLR
;
A
#
# COMPACT_ATOMS: atom_id res chain seq x y z
N ASP A 1 1.08 -15.55 3.09
CA ASP A 1 0.42 -14.22 3.22
C ASP A 1 -0.41 -14.04 1.98
N ILE A 2 -1.73 -13.88 2.14
CA ILE A 2 -2.71 -13.83 1.04
C ILE A 2 -2.34 -12.73 0.02
N ILE A 3 -1.71 -11.64 0.44
CA ILE A 3 -1.29 -10.55 -0.45
C ILE A 3 -0.03 -10.93 -1.24
N ALA A 4 1.02 -11.41 -0.57
CA ALA A 4 2.26 -11.79 -1.23
C ALA A 4 2.04 -12.92 -2.25
N ASP A 5 1.22 -13.90 -1.88
CA ASP A 5 1.00 -15.11 -2.67
C ASP A 5 0.16 -14.86 -3.93
N GLU A 6 -0.80 -13.94 -3.89
CA GLU A 6 -1.72 -13.68 -5.02
C GLU A 6 -1.36 -12.46 -5.88
N GLU A 7 -0.79 -11.40 -5.29
CA GLU A 7 -0.61 -10.13 -5.99
C GLU A 7 0.82 -9.89 -6.49
N ILE A 8 1.81 -10.40 -5.75
CA ILE A 8 3.22 -10.07 -5.99
C ILE A 8 3.99 -11.20 -6.69
N ASN A 9 3.60 -12.47 -6.46
CA ASN A 9 4.21 -13.66 -7.06
C ASN A 9 4.25 -13.68 -8.60
N ARG A 10 3.51 -12.80 -9.28
CA ARG A 10 3.52 -12.69 -10.75
C ARG A 10 4.79 -12.01 -11.31
N SER A 11 5.60 -11.38 -10.46
CA SER A 11 6.81 -10.66 -10.90
C SER A 11 8.03 -10.86 -10.01
N TYR A 12 7.84 -11.31 -8.77
CA TYR A 12 8.92 -11.56 -7.82
C TYR A 12 8.63 -12.82 -7.01
N THR A 13 9.64 -13.64 -6.74
CA THR A 13 9.51 -14.75 -5.79
C THR A 13 9.49 -14.23 -4.35
N ARG A 14 8.99 -15.06 -3.42
CA ARG A 14 9.06 -14.79 -1.98
C ARG A 14 10.46 -14.39 -1.52
N THR A 15 11.49 -15.13 -1.94
CA THR A 15 12.89 -14.84 -1.61
C THR A 15 13.34 -13.48 -2.11
N GLN A 16 13.00 -13.13 -3.36
CA GLN A 16 13.36 -11.83 -3.93
C GLN A 16 12.70 -10.66 -3.18
N LEU A 17 11.47 -10.83 -2.71
CA LEU A 17 10.80 -9.82 -1.89
C LEU A 17 11.51 -9.63 -0.54
N GLN A 18 11.92 -10.72 0.09
CA GLN A 18 12.68 -10.68 1.35
C GLN A 18 14.04 -9.99 1.17
N GLU A 19 14.75 -10.26 0.07
CA GLU A 19 16.01 -9.59 -0.28
C GLU A 19 15.82 -8.08 -0.50
N LEU A 20 14.64 -7.67 -0.98
CA LEU A 20 14.25 -6.25 -1.13
C LEU A 20 13.77 -5.62 0.18
N GLY A 21 13.80 -6.35 1.30
CA GLY A 21 13.42 -5.87 2.63
C GLY A 21 11.95 -6.02 2.99
N ILE A 22 11.17 -6.78 2.20
CA ILE A 22 9.77 -7.09 2.54
C ILE A 22 9.72 -8.31 3.46
N SER A 23 9.20 -8.13 4.67
CA SER A 23 8.88 -9.25 5.56
C SER A 23 7.51 -9.83 5.23
N ILE A 24 7.46 -11.12 4.92
CA ILE A 24 6.22 -11.85 4.63
C ILE A 24 5.85 -12.67 5.86
N ASN A 25 4.73 -12.32 6.47
CA ASN A 25 4.24 -12.93 7.70
C ASN A 25 2.95 -13.69 7.42
N GLU A 26 2.75 -14.80 8.13
CA GLU A 26 1.54 -15.60 8.00
C GLU A 26 0.50 -15.16 9.04
N LEU A 27 -0.77 -15.38 8.71
CA LEU A 27 -1.86 -15.15 9.66
C LEU A 27 -1.93 -16.34 10.60
N GLU A 28 -1.99 -16.06 11.88
CA GLU A 28 -2.24 -17.07 12.91
C GLU A 28 -3.74 -17.46 12.91
N PRO A 29 -4.09 -18.67 13.41
CA PRO A 29 -5.48 -19.13 13.39
C PRO A 29 -6.48 -18.21 14.10
N ASP A 30 -6.08 -17.56 15.19
CA ASP A 30 -6.87 -16.57 15.92
C ASP A 30 -7.07 -15.27 15.13
N GLU A 31 -6.07 -14.86 14.34
CA GLU A 31 -6.18 -13.73 13.43
C GLU A 31 -7.18 -14.02 12.29
N LEU A 32 -7.21 -15.26 11.79
CA LEU A 32 -8.20 -15.69 10.80
C LEU A 32 -9.63 -15.64 11.34
N ILE A 33 -9.85 -16.10 12.58
CA ILE A 33 -11.17 -15.99 13.25
C ILE A 33 -11.58 -14.52 13.34
N ARG A 34 -10.65 -13.64 13.77
CA ARG A 34 -10.91 -12.21 13.88
C ARG A 34 -11.26 -11.56 12.55
N ILE A 35 -10.62 -11.98 11.45
CA ILE A 35 -11.00 -11.53 10.09
C ILE A 35 -12.45 -11.90 9.81
N MET A 36 -12.85 -13.15 10.08
CA MET A 36 -14.23 -13.61 9.84
C MET A 36 -15.27 -12.82 10.64
N GLU A 37 -14.99 -12.53 11.92
CA GLU A 37 -15.86 -11.73 12.79
C GLU A 37 -16.02 -10.29 12.29
N ILE A 38 -14.94 -9.68 11.77
CA ILE A 38 -15.00 -8.32 11.23
C ILE A 38 -15.78 -8.32 9.90
N MET A 39 -15.55 -9.31 9.02
CA MET A 39 -16.27 -9.42 7.74
C MET A 39 -17.78 -9.54 7.91
N GLU A 40 -18.25 -10.20 8.96
CA GLU A 40 -19.69 -10.31 9.25
C GLU A 40 -20.34 -8.93 9.48
N ARG A 41 -19.58 -7.97 10.03
CA ARG A 41 -20.04 -6.61 10.32
C ARG A 41 -19.69 -5.60 9.24
N HIS A 42 -18.68 -5.90 8.43
CA HIS A 42 -18.11 -5.06 7.39
C HIS A 42 -17.95 -5.85 6.08
N PRO A 43 -19.07 -6.22 5.43
CA PRO A 43 -19.05 -7.03 4.20
C PRO A 43 -18.37 -6.34 3.01
N GLU A 44 -18.16 -5.03 3.08
CA GLU A 44 -17.39 -4.26 2.11
C GLU A 44 -15.87 -4.52 2.16
N LEU A 45 -15.37 -5.13 3.24
CA LEU A 45 -13.95 -5.43 3.42
C LEU A 45 -13.64 -6.88 3.04
N SER A 46 -12.58 -7.07 2.25
CA SER A 46 -12.11 -8.40 1.88
C SER A 46 -11.19 -9.01 2.95
N PRO A 47 -10.94 -10.34 2.94
CA PRO A 47 -9.94 -10.96 3.80
C PRO A 47 -8.54 -10.33 3.67
N LYS A 48 -8.17 -9.84 2.47
CA LYS A 48 -6.89 -9.16 2.22
C LYS A 48 -6.82 -7.79 2.87
N ASP A 49 -7.92 -7.04 2.81
CA ASP A 49 -8.01 -5.73 3.45
C ASP A 49 -7.83 -5.87 4.96
N LEU A 50 -8.50 -6.88 5.54
CA LEU A 50 -8.45 -7.16 6.96
C LEU A 50 -7.14 -7.79 7.41
N SER A 51 -6.48 -8.60 6.59
CA SER A 51 -5.12 -9.07 6.89
C SER A 51 -4.17 -7.88 7.00
N ALA A 52 -4.14 -6.98 6.00
CA ALA A 52 -3.30 -5.79 6.02
C ALA A 52 -3.59 -4.88 7.22
N TYR A 53 -4.86 -4.71 7.58
CA TYR A 53 -5.28 -4.00 8.78
C TYR A 53 -4.74 -4.65 10.06
N LEU A 54 -4.96 -5.96 10.26
CA LEU A 54 -4.50 -6.67 11.45
C LEU A 54 -2.97 -6.64 11.59
N PHE A 55 -2.24 -6.75 10.47
CA PHE A 55 -0.79 -6.57 10.45
C PHE A 55 -0.39 -5.16 10.90
N SER A 56 -1.11 -4.13 10.45
CA SER A 56 -0.86 -2.76 10.88
C SER A 56 -1.07 -2.59 12.39
N VAL A 57 -2.10 -3.21 12.96
CA VAL A 57 -2.36 -3.21 14.41
C VAL A 57 -1.25 -3.95 15.16
N LYS A 58 -0.93 -5.18 14.75
CA LYS A 58 0.03 -6.07 15.42
C LYS A 58 1.42 -5.48 15.54
N TYR A 59 1.89 -4.81 14.48
CA TYR A 59 3.24 -4.26 14.41
C TYR A 59 3.29 -2.74 14.70
N GLY A 60 2.17 -2.11 15.06
CA GLY A 60 2.10 -0.66 15.25
C GLY A 60 2.46 0.13 13.99
N GLY A 61 2.15 -0.43 12.82
CA GLY A 61 2.50 0.10 11.51
C GLY A 61 1.46 1.06 10.95
N ILE A 62 1.80 1.63 9.79
CA ILE A 62 0.86 2.39 8.95
C ILE A 62 0.33 1.48 7.85
N LEU A 63 -0.94 1.67 7.48
CA LEU A 63 -1.55 0.97 6.36
C LEU A 63 -1.30 1.75 5.06
N ILE A 64 -0.84 1.07 4.01
CA ILE A 64 -0.74 1.65 2.68
C ILE A 64 -1.82 1.04 1.78
N SER A 65 -2.90 1.79 1.55
CA SER A 65 -3.99 1.35 0.66
C SER A 65 -4.62 2.53 -0.10
N GLY A 66 -5.13 2.23 -1.30
CA GLY A 66 -5.96 3.14 -2.08
C GLY A 66 -7.46 2.89 -1.91
N ASP A 67 -7.84 1.86 -1.15
CA ASP A 67 -9.22 1.47 -0.95
C ASP A 67 -9.93 2.39 0.06
N GLY A 68 -11.13 2.84 -0.32
CA GLY A 68 -11.91 3.81 0.47
C GLY A 68 -12.54 3.20 1.72
N ALA A 69 -13.07 1.98 1.61
CA ALA A 69 -13.73 1.28 2.72
C ALA A 69 -12.70 0.90 3.79
N LEU A 70 -11.58 0.31 3.37
CA LEU A 70 -10.49 -0.06 4.29
C LEU A 70 -9.89 1.16 4.98
N ARG A 71 -9.67 2.26 4.26
CA ARG A 71 -9.21 3.51 4.88
C ARG A 71 -10.18 4.01 5.95
N THR A 72 -11.47 4.04 5.64
CA THR A 72 -12.50 4.50 6.59
C THR A 72 -12.52 3.62 7.84
N PHE A 73 -12.46 2.30 7.65
CA PHE A 73 -12.40 1.33 8.74
C PHE A 73 -11.14 1.50 9.59
N ALA A 74 -9.96 1.63 8.98
CA ALA A 74 -8.69 1.82 9.67
C ALA A 74 -8.69 3.13 10.50
N GLU A 75 -9.13 4.25 9.91
CA GLU A 75 -9.18 5.55 10.58
C GLU A 75 -10.16 5.55 11.77
N ALA A 76 -11.31 4.88 11.64
CA ALA A 76 -12.25 4.69 12.75
C ALA A 76 -11.65 3.92 13.94
N HIS A 77 -10.64 3.09 13.68
CA HIS A 77 -9.88 2.33 14.67
C HIS A 77 -8.49 2.92 14.97
N GLN A 78 -8.28 4.21 14.65
CA GLN A 78 -7.04 4.95 14.93
C GLN A 78 -5.79 4.38 14.23
N ILE A 79 -5.96 3.60 13.17
CA ILE A 79 -4.87 3.15 12.31
C ILE A 79 -4.69 4.15 11.18
N THR A 80 -3.47 4.69 11.06
CA THR A 80 -3.12 5.63 9.98
C THR A 80 -3.13 4.89 8.66
N CYS A 81 -3.88 5.41 7.68
CA CYS A 81 -3.93 4.88 6.33
C CYS A 81 -3.50 5.93 5.30
N HIS A 82 -2.61 5.54 4.38
CA HIS A 82 -2.09 6.40 3.34
C HIS A 82 -2.15 5.75 1.96
N GLY A 83 -2.38 6.57 0.94
CA GLY A 83 -2.37 6.12 -0.46
C GLY A 83 -0.99 6.13 -1.09
N THR A 84 -0.91 5.63 -2.33
CA THR A 84 0.36 5.60 -3.08
C THR A 84 1.01 6.96 -3.27
N LEU A 85 0.24 8.03 -3.50
CA LEU A 85 0.83 9.36 -3.70
C LEU A 85 1.62 9.80 -2.46
N TRP A 86 1.07 9.57 -1.27
CA TRP A 86 1.76 9.82 -0.01
C TRP A 86 3.04 8.98 0.11
N LEU A 87 2.98 7.69 -0.25
CA LEU A 87 4.15 6.82 -0.20
C LEU A 87 5.26 7.34 -1.14
N LEU A 88 4.92 7.69 -2.38
CA LEU A 88 5.89 8.22 -3.34
C LEU A 88 6.47 9.56 -2.86
N ASP A 89 5.63 10.45 -2.31
CA ASP A 89 6.09 11.70 -1.71
C ASP A 89 7.06 11.42 -0.55
N HIS A 90 6.75 10.45 0.31
CA HIS A 90 7.60 10.06 1.43
C HIS A 90 8.96 9.55 0.96
N LEU A 91 8.98 8.64 -0.02
CA LEU A 91 10.21 8.08 -0.59
C LEU A 91 11.09 9.16 -1.24
N VAL A 92 10.48 10.07 -2.01
CA VAL A 92 11.21 11.19 -2.63
C VAL A 92 11.76 12.14 -1.58
N ASN A 93 10.95 12.54 -0.60
CA ASN A 93 11.37 13.47 0.45
C ASN A 93 12.46 12.89 1.36
N ARG A 94 12.46 11.56 1.57
CA ARG A 94 13.51 10.83 2.29
C ARG A 94 14.74 10.52 1.44
N ARG A 95 14.77 10.93 0.15
CA ARG A 95 15.85 10.65 -0.82
C ARG A 95 16.07 9.14 -1.06
N LEU A 96 15.04 8.33 -0.85
CA LEU A 96 15.02 6.90 -1.16
C LEU A 96 14.59 6.65 -2.61
N LEU A 97 13.92 7.62 -3.23
CA LEU A 97 13.53 7.61 -4.64
C LEU A 97 13.96 8.91 -5.29
N VAL A 98 14.73 8.84 -6.37
CA VAL A 98 15.20 10.03 -7.09
C VAL A 98 13.98 10.71 -7.77
N PRO A 99 13.77 12.04 -7.65
CA PRO A 99 12.50 12.64 -8.07
C PRO A 99 12.12 12.36 -9.53
N PRO A 100 13.03 12.47 -10.53
CA PRO A 100 12.73 12.02 -11.90
C PRO A 100 12.24 10.58 -12.03
N GLU A 101 12.75 9.65 -11.21
CA GLU A 101 12.29 8.25 -11.19
C GLU A 101 10.88 8.15 -10.61
N GLY A 102 10.58 8.88 -9.54
CA GLY A 102 9.21 9.01 -9.00
C GLY A 102 8.22 9.53 -10.04
N ALA A 103 8.62 10.53 -10.84
CA ALA A 103 7.79 11.05 -11.91
C ALA A 103 7.54 10.01 -13.01
N ASN A 104 8.56 9.23 -13.37
CA ASN A 104 8.43 8.14 -14.34
C ASN A 104 7.55 7.00 -13.82
N ALA A 105 7.70 6.61 -12.56
CA ALA A 105 6.86 5.63 -11.89
C ALA A 105 5.39 6.07 -11.93
N LEU A 106 5.11 7.34 -11.59
CA LEU A 106 3.75 7.87 -11.58
C LEU A 106 3.13 7.91 -12.99
N LYS A 107 3.91 8.27 -14.02
CA LYS A 107 3.47 8.17 -15.42
C LYS A 107 3.13 6.74 -15.83
N ARG A 108 3.93 5.75 -15.40
CA ARG A 108 3.66 4.33 -15.66
C ARG A 108 2.35 3.89 -15.00
N MET A 109 2.10 4.30 -13.75
CA MET A 109 0.85 4.00 -13.05
C MET A 109 -0.37 4.59 -13.77
N LEU A 110 -0.29 5.86 -14.19
CA LEU A 110 -1.37 6.51 -14.97
C LEU A 110 -1.62 5.80 -16.31
N LYS A 111 -0.56 5.42 -17.04
CA LYS A 111 -0.68 4.66 -18.29
C LYS A 111 -1.30 3.27 -18.06
N GLY A 112 -1.01 2.66 -16.91
CA GLY A 112 -1.61 1.41 -16.46
C GLY A 112 -3.06 1.53 -15.97
N LYS A 113 -3.73 2.68 -16.20
CA LYS A 113 -5.11 2.97 -15.78
C LYS A 113 -5.34 2.81 -14.27
N ARG A 114 -4.30 2.95 -13.45
CA ARG A 114 -4.46 2.96 -12.00
C ARG A 114 -5.30 4.17 -11.58
N TRP A 115 -6.27 3.94 -10.71
CA TRP A 115 -7.12 5.01 -10.21
C TRP A 115 -6.33 5.89 -9.24
N LEU A 116 -5.93 7.08 -9.71
CA LEU A 116 -5.19 8.09 -8.97
C LEU A 116 -5.71 9.49 -9.36
N PRO A 117 -5.73 10.47 -8.43
CA PRO A 117 -6.16 11.83 -8.74
C PRO A 117 -5.24 12.48 -9.78
N ARG A 118 -5.76 12.70 -11.00
CA ARG A 118 -4.94 13.09 -12.16
C ARG A 118 -4.19 14.42 -11.96
N ALA A 119 -4.88 15.43 -11.44
CA ALA A 119 -4.30 16.74 -11.18
C ALA A 119 -3.12 16.66 -10.19
N GLU A 120 -3.29 15.90 -9.11
CA GLU A 120 -2.24 15.65 -8.10
C GLU A 120 -1.03 14.93 -8.70
N CYS A 121 -1.27 13.99 -9.60
CA CYS A 121 -0.20 13.29 -10.31
C CYS A 121 0.56 14.22 -11.25
N GLU A 122 -0.14 15.03 -12.04
CA GLU A 122 0.46 15.96 -12.98
C GLU A 122 1.33 17.00 -12.27
N MET A 123 0.84 17.56 -11.15
CA MET A 123 1.60 18.46 -10.30
C MET A 123 2.92 17.83 -9.84
N ARG A 124 2.87 16.61 -9.27
CA ARG A 124 4.07 15.88 -8.81
C ARG A 124 5.05 15.63 -9.95
N ILE A 125 4.55 15.19 -11.11
CA ILE A 125 5.39 14.94 -12.29
C ILE A 125 6.12 16.21 -12.72
N GLN A 126 5.45 17.35 -12.76
CA GLN A 126 6.08 18.62 -13.14
C GLN A 126 7.14 19.05 -12.13
N VAL A 127 6.82 19.01 -10.83
CA VAL A 127 7.74 19.40 -9.75
C VAL A 127 8.97 18.49 -9.73
N TRP A 128 8.76 17.17 -9.71
CA TRP A 128 9.85 16.21 -9.59
C TRP A 128 10.77 16.16 -10.81
N ARG A 129 10.27 16.45 -12.01
CA ARG A 129 11.13 16.54 -13.22
C ARG A 129 12.09 17.72 -13.20
N ARG A 130 11.76 18.79 -12.48
CA ARG A 130 12.61 19.98 -12.36
C ARG A 130 13.64 19.85 -11.24
N ARG A 131 13.49 18.86 -10.36
CA ARG A 131 14.44 18.58 -9.28
C ARG A 131 15.58 17.71 -9.81
N LEU A 132 16.74 18.31 -10.00
CA LEU A 132 17.99 17.59 -10.24
C LEU A 132 18.64 17.31 -8.88
N ARG A 133 18.37 16.10 -8.36
CA ARG A 133 18.73 15.56 -7.03
C ARG A 133 17.81 16.00 -5.89
#